data_AF-A0A522UN06-F1
#
_entry.id   AF-A0A522UN06-F1
#
_cell.length_a   1.000
_cell.length_b   1.000
_cell.length_c   1.000
_cell.angle_alpha   90.00
_cell.angle_beta   90.00
_cell.angle_gamma   90.00
#
_symmetry.space_group_name_H-M   'P 1'
#
loop_
_entity.id
_entity.type
_entity.pdbx_description
1 polymer ?
#
loop_
_entity_poly.entity_id
_entity_poly.type
_entity_poly.pdbx_seq_one_letter_code
_entity_poly.pdbx_strand_id
1 'polypeptide(L)' 'MDIDIRKATQADIKDIKKLLSFYCLDTEKVEKNLPEFKIAVKDGITVGCVCLDVGDIIELRSIALLPSYRNIGIGS' A
#
# COMPACT_ATOMS: atom_id res chain seq x y z
N MET A 1 -8.51 14.94 -8.59
CA MET A 1 -7.34 14.07 -8.79
C MET A 1 -7.87 12.67 -8.83
N ASP A 2 -7.70 11.94 -9.92
CA ASP A 2 -8.34 10.63 -10.07
C ASP A 2 -7.39 9.55 -9.54
N ILE A 3 -7.64 9.13 -8.30
CA ILE A 3 -6.91 8.07 -7.61
C ILE A 3 -7.97 7.12 -7.08
N ASP A 4 -7.92 5.87 -7.53
CA ASP A 4 -8.78 4.81 -7.02
C ASP A 4 -8.12 4.18 -5.79
N ILE A 5 -8.83 4.16 -4.66
CA ILE A 5 -8.40 3.48 -3.45
C ILE A 5 -9.25 2.23 -3.28
N ARG A 6 -8.63 1.06 -3.47
CA ARG A 6 -9.32 -0.23 -3.43
C ARG A 6 -8.61 -1.24 -2.52
N LYS A 7 -9.30 -2.32 -2.19
CA LYS A 7 -8.67 -3.48 -1.53
C LYS A 7 -7.61 -4.10 -2.44
N ALA A 8 -6.53 -4.57 -1.83
CA ALA A 8 -5.51 -5.32 -2.53
C ALA A 8 -6.04 -6.70 -2.95
N THR A 9 -5.49 -7.20 -4.05
CA THR A 9 -5.74 -8.52 -4.61
C THR A 9 -4.42 -9.28 -4.76
N GLN A 10 -4.49 -10.57 -5.08
CA GLN A 10 -3.30 -11.39 -5.35
C GLN A 10 -2.37 -10.77 -6.41
N ALA A 11 -2.92 -10.11 -7.43
CA ALA A 11 -2.14 -9.46 -8.48
C ALA A 11 -1.28 -8.29 -7.96
N ASP A 12 -1.67 -7.67 -6.84
CA ASP A 12 -1.02 -6.47 -6.31
C ASP A 12 0.16 -6.81 -5.38
N ILE A 13 0.35 -8.08 -4.99
CA ILE A 13 1.39 -8.50 -4.02
C ILE A 13 2.77 -8.02 -4.45
N LYS A 14 3.11 -8.20 -5.73
CA LYS A 14 4.43 -7.81 -6.26
C LYS A 14 4.65 -6.29 -6.16
N ASP A 15 3.62 -5.50 -6.44
CA ASP A 15 3.69 -4.05 -6.39
C ASP A 15 3.76 -3.54 -4.95
N ILE A 16 2.99 -4.15 -4.03
CA ILE A 16 3.06 -3.84 -2.60
C ILE A 16 4.47 -4.12 -2.07
N LYS A 17 5.06 -5.29 -2.34
CA LYS A 17 6.43 -5.61 -1.89
C LYS A 17 7.46 -4.64 -2.45
N LYS A 18 7.31 -4.24 -3.71
CA LYS A 18 8.16 -3.23 -4.35
C LYS A 18 8.02 -1.86 -3.68
N LEU A 19 6.79 -1.45 -3.36
CA LEU A 19 6.53 -0.19 -2.65
C LEU A 19 7.21 -0.19 -1.27
N LEU A 20 7.03 -1.25 -0.50
CA LEU A 20 7.60 -1.39 0.85
C LEU A 20 9.13 -1.44 0.84
N SER A 21 9.74 -2.06 -0.18
CA SER A 21 11.20 -2.16 -0.27
C SER A 21 11.89 -0.81 -0.52
N PHE A 22 11.22 0.17 -1.15
CA PHE A 22 11.74 1.54 -1.26
C PHE A 22 12.00 2.21 0.10
N TYR A 23 11.40 1.70 1.17
CA TYR A 23 11.47 2.26 2.51
C TYR A 23 12.01 1.26 3.55
N CYS A 24 12.59 0.14 3.10
CA CYS A 24 13.07 -0.93 3.97
C CYS A 24 12.01 -1.46 4.95
N LEU A 25 10.73 -1.46 4.54
CA LEU A 25 9.61 -1.98 5.34
C LEU A 25 9.47 -3.50 5.17
N ASP A 26 8.86 -4.16 6.16
CA ASP A 26 8.64 -5.62 6.16
C ASP A 26 7.78 -6.07 4.96
N THR A 27 8.34 -6.98 4.16
CA THR A 27 7.68 -7.55 2.98
C THR A 27 7.21 -8.99 3.19
N GLU A 28 7.63 -9.68 4.25
CA GLU A 28 7.39 -11.11 4.44
C GLU A 28 5.94 -11.40 4.80
N LYS A 29 5.28 -10.44 5.46
CA LYS A 29 3.90 -10.59 5.93
C LYS A 29 2.85 -10.09 4.94
N VAL A 30 3.24 -9.67 3.73
CA VAL A 30 2.31 -9.09 2.75
C VAL A 30 1.26 -10.12 2.33
N GLU A 31 1.66 -11.35 1.98
CA GLU A 31 0.72 -12.40 1.57
C GLU A 31 -0.30 -12.73 2.66
N LYS A 32 0.18 -12.86 3.90
CA LYS A 32 -0.68 -13.18 5.05
C LYS A 32 -1.69 -12.07 5.35
N ASN A 33 -1.26 -10.82 5.25
CA ASN A 33 -2.06 -9.65 5.62
C ASN A 33 -2.78 -9.01 4.42
N LEU A 34 -2.70 -9.62 3.23
CA LEU A 34 -3.25 -9.06 1.99
C LEU A 34 -4.71 -8.56 2.11
N PRO A 35 -5.63 -9.24 2.82
CA PRO A 35 -7.01 -8.77 2.98
C PRO A 35 -7.13 -7.39 3.66
N GLU A 36 -6.14 -7.03 4.46
CA GLU A 36 -6.08 -5.76 5.21
C GLU A 36 -5.32 -4.66 4.46
N PHE A 37 -4.72 -4.98 3.32
CA PHE A 37 -4.07 -3.99 2.47
C PHE A 37 -5.09 -3.25 1.62
N LYS A 38 -4.92 -1.93 1.56
CA LYS A 38 -5.49 -1.06 0.55
C LYS A 38 -4.37 -0.53 -0.33
N ILE A 39 -4.68 -0.30 -1.60
CA ILE A 39 -3.76 0.30 -2.55
C ILE A 39 -4.37 1.54 -3.17
N ALA A 40 -3.51 2.48 -3.53
CA ALA A 40 -3.85 3.62 -4.37
C ALA A 40 -3.42 3.30 -5.81
N VAL A 41 -4.36 3.43 -6.74
CA VAL A 41 -4.15 3.19 -8.17
C VAL A 41 -4.37 4.49 -8.93
N LYS A 42 -3.42 4.81 -9.82
CA LYS A 42 -3.52 5.94 -10.74
C LYS A 42 -3.09 5.50 -12.13
N ASP A 43 -3.91 5.77 -13.14
CA ASP A 43 -3.65 5.38 -14.53
C ASP A 43 -3.36 3.86 -14.68
N GLY A 44 -4.04 3.04 -13.86
CA GLY A 44 -3.86 1.58 -13.81
C GLY A 44 -2.60 1.11 -13.08
N ILE A 45 -1.79 2.01 -12.51
CA ILE A 45 -0.55 1.70 -11.80
C ILE A 45 -0.79 1.78 -10.30
N THR A 46 -0.34 0.77 -9.56
CA THR A 46 -0.28 0.82 -8.09
C THR A 46 0.79 1.83 -7.65
N VAL A 47 0.36 2.98 -7.12
CA VAL A 47 1.25 4.08 -6.72
C VAL A 47 1.48 4.16 -5.22
N GLY A 48 0.66 3.48 -4.42
CA GLY A 48 0.79 3.44 -2.96
C GLY A 48 0.08 2.26 -2.31
N CYS A 49 0.44 1.98 -1.07
CA CYS A 49 -0.20 0.97 -0.25
C CYS A 49 -0.24 1.36 1.22
N VAL A 50 -1.17 0.75 1.96
CA VAL A 50 -1.29 0.82 3.41
C VAL A 50 -1.91 -0.47 3.93
N CYS A 51 -1.48 -0.94 5.10
CA CYS A 51 -2.08 -2.07 5.81
C CYS A 51 -2.80 -1.55 7.05
N LEU A 52 -4.05 -1.95 7.22
CA LEU A 52 -4.76 -1.80 8.49
C LEU A 52 -4.39 -2.98 9.39
N ASP A 53 -3.90 -2.74 10.60
CA ASP A 53 -3.73 -3.79 11.60
C ASP A 53 -4.84 -3.65 12.64
N VAL A 54 -5.67 -4.68 12.78
CA VAL A 54 -6.82 -4.70 13.68
C VAL A 54 -6.51 -5.68 14.80
N GLY A 55 -5.83 -5.18 15.83
CA GLY A 55 -5.56 -5.90 17.08
C GLY A 55 -6.33 -5.27 18.24
N ASP A 56 -5.72 -5.28 19.43
CA ASP A 56 -6.26 -4.57 20.61
C ASP A 56 -6.33 -3.05 20.38
N ILE A 57 -5.48 -2.54 19.49
CA ILE A 57 -5.52 -1.19 18.94
C ILE A 57 -5.57 -1.27 17.41
N ILE A 58 -6.17 -0.24 16.79
CA ILE A 58 -6.21 -0.11 15.34
C ILE A 58 -5.00 0.71 14.90
N GLU A 59 -4.17 0.14 14.04
CA GLU A 59 -2.97 0.81 13.52
C GLU A 59 -2.99 0.86 12.00
N LEU A 60 -2.56 2.00 11.44
CA LEU A 60 -2.16 2.07 10.04
C LEU A 60 -0.66 1.86 9.97
N ARG A 61 -0.24 0.79 9.30
CA ARG A 61 1.17 0.46 9.10
C ARG A 61 1.48 0.20 7.64
N SER A 62 2.76 -0.02 7.34
CA SER A 62 3.22 -0.37 5.99
C SER A 62 2.75 0.65 4.94
N ILE A 63 2.77 1.94 5.30
CA ILE A 63 2.38 3.05 4.42
C ILE A 63 3.55 3.37 3.49
N ALA A 64 3.36 3.25 2.18
CA ALA A 64 4.39 3.53 1.19
C ALA A 64 3.81 4.10 -0.10
N LEU A 65 4.59 4.95 -0.78
CA LEU A 65 4.28 5.54 -2.08
C LEU A 65 5.46 5.39 -3.04
N LEU A 66 5.19 5.27 -4.33
CA LEU A 66 6.24 5.42 -5.35
C LEU A 66 6.87 6.82 -5.21
N PRO A 67 8.21 6.95 -5.24
CA PRO A 67 8.88 8.23 -5.03
C PRO A 67 8.40 9.36 -5.95
N SER A 68 8.07 9.04 -7.21
CA SER A 68 7.56 9.98 -8.20
C SER A 68 6.13 10.48 -7.94
N TYR A 69 5.42 9.91 -6.97
CA TYR A 69 4.04 10.25 -6.62
C TYR A 69 3.91 10.86 -5.21
N ARG A 70 5.04 11.33 -4.63
CA ARG A 70 5.05 12.05 -3.36
C ARG A 70 4.68 13.53 -3.54
N ASN A 71 4.32 14.20 -2.44
CA ASN A 71 4.01 15.65 -2.38
C ASN A 71 2.84 16.12 -3.25
N ILE A 72 1.92 15.21 -3.61
CA ILE A 72 0.74 15.52 -4.41
C ILE A 72 -0.58 15.10 -3.73
N GLY A 73 -0.53 14.82 -2.42
CA GLY A 73 -1.72 14.55 -1.61
C GLY A 73 -2.21 13.10 -1.55
N ILE A 74 -1.52 12.12 -2.17
CA ILE A 74 -1.98 10.71 -2.19
C ILE A 74 -2.03 10.08 -0.79
N GLY A 75 -1.05 10.40 0.07
CA GLY A 75 -0.95 9.82 1.41
C GLY A 75 -1.62 10.65 2.51
N SER A 76 -2.41 11.66 2.14
CA SER A 76 -3.10 12.56 3.09
C SER A 76 -4.38 11.97 3.64
#